data_AF-A0A0P9DD40-F1
#
_entry.id   AF-A0A0P9DD40-F1
#
_cell.length_a   1.000
_cell.length_b   1.000
_cell.length_c   1.000
_cell.angle_alpha   90.00
_cell.angle_beta   90.00
_cell.angle_gamma   90.00
#
_symmetry.space_group_name_H-M   'P 1'
#
loop_
_entity.id
_entity.type
_entity.pdbx_description
1 polymer ?
#
loop_
_entity_poly.entity_id
_entity_poly.type
_entity_poly.pdbx_seq_one_letter_code
_entity_poly.pdbx_strand_id
1 'polypeptide(L)'
;MAQWLKLARYEAAAMRRCDLVLAVGERRLRDVIDYRFAMADERVELLVRRGDDETIYEIEKDPDEDIGIDFVEPLFDRLRTCNNKCPFCFLTQMPKGMRKSLYLKDDDYRLGFLYGNFVTLTNLTEDDWQRIAEQHLSPMYVSIHATDRATRAVLLGKADVPDVLEQIRRFGELGIEVHTQIVALPGINDTAVLHESISQLAALYPVVQTIAVVPVGLTKYRFDGKRPQSIRAAIHVHETPEWIDTNWERQPLWDEAMQLQPATRQPAVDPAELGHCARQIVAADVPMRTFTAAEAGRVIDLIASYQQHFQRDFGTRLVYPSDEFYLLSERDMPPADEYDGMPQYSNGVGMTRDFIDGWARVQRRLPARMPAPTELTL
;
A
#
# COMPACT_ATOMS: atom_id res chain seq x y z
N MET A 1 6.24 20.60 12.06
CA MET A 1 6.37 22.08 12.17
C MET A 1 6.99 22.64 10.90
N ALA A 2 6.16 22.88 9.87
CA ALA A 2 6.29 23.87 8.80
C ALA A 2 5.29 23.51 7.70
N GLN A 3 4.27 24.33 7.46
CA GLN A 3 3.38 24.24 6.30
C GLN A 3 3.30 25.58 5.61
N TRP A 4 3.46 25.59 4.31
CA TRP A 4 3.53 26.81 3.52
C TRP A 4 2.35 26.84 2.53
N LEU A 5 1.47 27.81 2.66
CA LEU A 5 0.34 27.97 1.73
C LEU A 5 0.80 28.39 0.32
N LYS A 6 0.13 27.86 -0.71
CA LYS A 6 -0.10 28.55 -2.00
C LYS A 6 -1.58 28.97 -2.01
N LEU A 7 -1.86 30.25 -2.19
CA LEU A 7 -3.24 30.79 -2.27
C LEU A 7 -3.54 31.29 -3.69
N ALA A 8 -4.80 31.12 -4.11
CA ALA A 8 -5.47 32.07 -4.99
C ALA A 8 -7.00 32.04 -4.79
N ARG A 9 -7.56 33.25 -4.55
CA ARG A 9 -8.99 33.65 -4.59
C ARG A 9 -9.85 33.51 -3.32
N TYR A 10 -9.41 34.09 -2.21
CA TYR A 10 -10.27 34.98 -1.41
C TYR A 10 -9.49 36.25 -1.08
N GLU A 11 -9.80 37.36 -1.74
CA GLU A 11 -9.26 38.69 -1.37
C GLU A 11 -9.82 39.19 -0.03
N ALA A 12 -10.82 38.50 0.54
CA ALA A 12 -11.45 38.86 1.81
C ALA A 12 -10.65 38.42 3.05
N ALA A 13 -9.87 37.33 2.96
CA ALA A 13 -9.00 36.89 4.05
C ALA A 13 -7.57 37.31 3.73
N ALA A 14 -6.96 38.17 4.55
CA ALA A 14 -5.60 38.70 4.39
C ALA A 14 -4.47 37.64 4.56
N MET A 15 -4.77 36.37 4.29
CA MET A 15 -3.85 35.25 4.30
C MET A 15 -2.82 35.40 3.19
N ARG A 16 -1.58 35.02 3.48
CA ARG A 16 -0.44 35.12 2.57
C ARG A 16 0.14 33.74 2.35
N ARG A 17 0.84 33.59 1.22
CA ARG A 17 1.74 32.46 1.04
C ARG A 17 2.66 32.38 2.26
N CYS A 18 2.95 31.16 2.70
CA CYS A 18 3.79 30.88 3.87
C CYS A 18 3.12 31.00 5.24
N ASP A 19 1.84 31.38 5.34
CA ASP A 19 1.14 31.33 6.63
C ASP A 19 0.90 29.86 7.05
N LEU A 20 0.86 29.62 8.37
CA LEU A 20 0.64 28.31 8.97
C LEU A 20 -0.81 28.18 9.46
N VAL A 21 -1.60 27.30 8.88
CA VAL A 21 -2.93 26.98 9.42
C VAL A 21 -2.75 25.97 10.56
N LEU A 22 -3.16 26.34 11.78
CA LEU A 22 -2.94 25.53 12.98
C LEU A 22 -4.18 24.75 13.43
N ALA A 23 -5.36 25.32 13.26
CA ALA A 23 -6.62 24.73 13.69
C ALA A 23 -7.79 25.24 12.84
N VAL A 24 -8.85 24.43 12.80
CA VAL A 24 -10.17 24.78 12.30
C VAL A 24 -11.15 24.61 13.46
N GLY A 25 -11.77 25.69 13.93
CA GLY A 25 -12.49 25.75 15.19
C GLY A 25 -11.58 25.29 16.35
N GLU A 26 -12.08 24.37 17.17
CA GLU A 26 -11.30 23.78 18.27
C GLU A 26 -10.35 22.65 17.80
N ARG A 27 -10.46 22.19 16.55
CA ARG A 27 -9.70 21.04 16.05
C ARG A 27 -8.32 21.45 15.56
N ARG A 28 -7.28 21.03 16.27
CA ARG A 28 -5.88 21.09 15.80
C ARG A 28 -5.70 20.17 14.60
N LEU A 29 -5.07 20.68 13.55
CA LEU A 29 -4.87 19.92 12.31
C LEU A 29 -3.63 19.03 12.42
N ARG A 30 -3.80 17.71 12.23
CA ARG A 30 -2.69 16.74 12.16
C ARG A 30 -2.22 16.46 10.73
N ASP A 31 -3.08 16.75 9.75
CA ASP A 31 -2.88 16.51 8.33
C ASP A 31 -4.01 17.17 7.52
N VAL A 32 -3.94 17.06 6.19
CA VAL A 32 -4.94 17.59 5.26
C VAL A 32 -6.31 16.91 5.40
N ILE A 33 -6.39 15.69 5.96
CA ILE A 33 -7.68 15.01 6.17
C ILE A 33 -8.47 15.74 7.25
N ASP A 34 -7.83 16.10 8.38
CA ASP A 34 -8.49 16.90 9.41
C ASP A 34 -8.97 18.25 8.87
N TYR A 35 -8.18 18.87 7.99
CA TYR A 35 -8.58 20.12 7.33
C TYR A 35 -9.83 19.91 6.48
N ARG A 36 -9.80 18.97 5.53
CA ARG A 36 -10.94 18.69 4.64
C ARG A 36 -12.20 18.34 5.42
N PHE A 37 -12.07 17.56 6.49
CA PHE A 37 -13.17 17.19 7.35
C PHE A 37 -13.77 18.40 8.08
N ALA A 38 -12.93 19.24 8.69
CA ALA A 38 -13.40 20.41 9.46
C ALA A 38 -13.87 21.57 8.57
N MET A 39 -13.46 21.60 7.30
CA MET A 39 -13.94 22.56 6.32
C MET A 39 -15.34 22.25 5.77
N ALA A 40 -15.98 21.15 6.16
CA ALA A 40 -17.31 20.80 5.67
C ALA A 40 -18.45 21.66 6.25
N ASP A 41 -18.16 22.49 7.27
CA ASP A 41 -19.15 23.37 7.90
C ASP A 41 -19.36 24.69 7.12
N GLU A 42 -20.54 25.31 7.30
CA GLU A 42 -20.86 26.63 6.71
C GLU A 42 -20.05 27.77 7.33
N ARG A 43 -19.81 27.67 8.65
CA ARG A 43 -19.08 28.68 9.44
C ARG A 43 -17.83 28.07 10.01
N VAL A 44 -16.70 28.59 9.57
CA VAL A 44 -15.38 28.03 9.86
C VAL A 44 -14.50 29.09 10.50
N GLU A 45 -13.90 28.75 11.63
CA GLU A 45 -12.89 29.59 12.29
C GLU A 45 -11.50 29.03 11.99
N LEU A 46 -10.68 29.75 11.23
CA LEU A 46 -9.30 29.35 10.93
C LEU A 46 -8.31 30.07 11.84
N LEU A 47 -7.60 29.31 12.67
CA LEU A 47 -6.46 29.84 13.43
C LEU A 47 -5.19 29.75 12.57
N VAL A 48 -4.67 30.91 12.17
CA VAL A 48 -3.52 31.05 11.28
C VAL A 48 -2.38 31.77 12.00
N ARG A 49 -1.15 31.27 11.84
CA ARG A 49 0.07 31.88 12.38
C ARG A 49 0.95 32.44 11.27
N ARG A 50 1.40 33.68 11.44
CA ARG A 50 2.40 34.36 10.60
C ARG A 50 3.54 34.84 11.49
N GLY A 51 4.69 34.15 11.43
CA GLY A 51 5.78 34.42 12.38
C GLY A 51 5.33 34.04 13.80
N ASP A 52 5.34 35.01 14.70
CA ASP A 52 4.88 34.85 16.09
C ASP A 52 3.42 35.31 16.30
N ASP A 53 2.81 35.93 15.30
CA ASP A 53 1.45 36.45 15.37
C ASP A 53 0.44 35.35 14.99
N GLU A 54 -0.57 35.16 15.84
CA GLU A 54 -1.72 34.30 15.57
C GLU A 54 -2.97 35.16 15.30
N THR A 55 -3.75 34.77 14.31
CA THR A 55 -4.98 35.46 13.92
C THR A 55 -6.06 34.43 13.63
N ILE A 56 -7.27 34.69 14.11
CA ILE A 56 -8.46 33.89 13.78
C ILE A 56 -9.17 34.58 12.63
N TYR A 57 -9.48 33.80 11.59
CA TYR A 57 -10.31 34.23 10.46
C TYR A 57 -11.64 33.50 10.54
N GLU A 58 -12.73 34.25 10.67
CA GLU A 58 -14.09 33.73 10.55
C GLU A 58 -14.51 33.76 9.08
N ILE A 59 -14.91 32.61 8.55
CA ILE A 59 -15.28 32.43 7.14
C ILE A 59 -16.68 31.82 7.10
N GLU A 60 -17.57 32.46 6.34
CA GLU A 60 -18.88 31.91 5.97
C GLU A 60 -18.82 31.51 4.49
N LYS A 61 -19.16 30.26 4.20
CA LYS A 61 -19.06 29.65 2.87
C LYS A 61 -20.15 28.61 2.68
N ASP A 62 -20.39 28.20 1.44
CA ASP A 62 -21.19 26.99 1.21
C ASP A 62 -20.42 25.74 1.72
N PRO A 63 -21.08 24.69 2.22
CA PRO A 63 -20.42 23.48 2.72
C PRO A 63 -19.45 22.85 1.72
N ASP A 64 -19.84 22.84 0.44
CA ASP A 64 -19.07 22.27 -0.67
C ASP A 64 -18.08 23.26 -1.32
N GLU A 65 -18.04 24.52 -0.87
CA GLU A 65 -17.15 25.54 -1.43
C GLU A 65 -15.72 25.40 -0.91
N ASP A 66 -14.76 25.27 -1.83
CA ASP A 66 -13.33 25.28 -1.51
C ASP A 66 -12.82 26.73 -1.43
N ILE A 67 -12.15 27.05 -0.32
CA ILE A 67 -11.56 28.37 -0.08
C ILE A 67 -10.18 28.58 -0.72
N GLY A 68 -9.68 27.57 -1.45
CA GLY A 68 -8.48 27.67 -2.27
C GLY A 68 -7.17 27.63 -1.47
N ILE A 69 -7.16 26.86 -0.39
CA ILE A 69 -5.97 26.61 0.45
C ILE A 69 -5.31 25.29 0.04
N ASP A 70 -4.08 25.40 -0.46
CA ASP A 70 -3.22 24.24 -0.72
C ASP A 70 -2.09 24.13 0.30
N PHE A 71 -1.86 22.90 0.79
CA PHE A 71 -0.74 22.57 1.67
C PHE A 71 0.43 21.97 0.88
N VAL A 72 1.67 22.30 1.27
CA VAL A 72 2.88 21.70 0.64
C VAL A 72 2.97 20.20 0.89
N GLU A 73 2.59 19.77 2.08
CA GLU A 73 2.70 18.39 2.53
C GLU A 73 1.33 17.94 3.04
N PRO A 74 0.93 16.69 2.75
CA PRO A 74 -0.35 16.15 3.19
C PRO A 74 -0.38 15.85 4.69
N LEU A 75 0.78 15.56 5.29
CA LEU A 75 0.93 15.22 6.71
C LEU A 75 1.63 16.36 7.42
N PHE A 76 1.11 16.73 8.60
CA PHE A 76 1.62 17.88 9.35
C PHE A 76 2.53 17.45 10.51
N ASP A 77 2.38 16.19 10.89
CA ASP A 77 3.25 15.43 11.75
C ASP A 77 4.23 14.56 10.93
N ARG A 78 4.86 13.58 11.58
CA ARG A 78 5.78 12.67 10.90
C ARG A 78 5.00 11.56 10.20
N LEU A 79 5.50 11.17 9.03
CA LEU A 79 5.06 9.95 8.36
C LEU A 79 5.21 8.74 9.29
N ARG A 80 4.17 7.92 9.36
CA ARG A 80 4.24 6.61 9.99
C ARG A 80 4.95 5.63 9.08
N THR A 81 5.98 4.99 9.61
CA THR A 81 6.77 4.06 8.82
C THR A 81 6.37 2.60 9.04
N CYS A 82 6.55 1.79 8.01
CA CYS A 82 6.39 0.34 8.09
C CYS A 82 7.31 -0.28 9.16
N ASN A 83 6.76 -1.18 9.96
CA ASN A 83 7.50 -1.97 10.95
C ASN A 83 7.72 -3.44 10.50
N ASN A 84 7.38 -3.76 9.25
CA ASN A 84 7.52 -5.10 8.68
C ASN A 84 8.91 -5.32 8.10
N LYS A 85 9.34 -6.59 8.05
CA LYS A 85 10.65 -7.04 7.56
C LYS A 85 10.50 -7.99 6.38
N CYS A 86 9.59 -7.64 5.45
CA CYS A 86 9.27 -8.49 4.31
C CYS A 86 10.55 -8.90 3.57
N PRO A 87 10.73 -10.19 3.24
CA PRO A 87 11.94 -10.69 2.57
C PRO A 87 12.09 -10.17 1.12
N PHE A 88 11.00 -9.58 0.59
CA PHE A 88 10.88 -8.95 -0.72
C PHE A 88 10.67 -7.43 -0.65
N CYS A 89 10.89 -6.78 0.49
CA CYS A 89 10.70 -5.32 0.60
C CYS A 89 11.54 -4.61 -0.48
N PHE A 90 10.88 -3.87 -1.37
CA PHE A 90 11.56 -3.22 -2.50
C PHE A 90 12.58 -2.19 -2.02
N LEU A 91 12.21 -1.41 -1.00
CA LEU A 91 13.07 -0.39 -0.40
C LEU A 91 14.36 -0.98 0.14
N THR A 92 14.33 -2.24 0.61
CA THR A 92 15.53 -2.91 1.12
C THR A 92 16.48 -3.45 0.06
N GLN A 93 16.07 -3.34 -1.20
CA GLN A 93 16.81 -3.79 -2.36
C GLN A 93 17.28 -2.61 -3.21
N MET A 94 17.10 -1.37 -2.76
CA MET A 94 17.56 -0.19 -3.50
C MET A 94 19.08 -0.03 -3.45
N PRO A 95 19.70 0.52 -4.52
CA PRO A 95 21.12 0.87 -4.50
C PRO A 95 21.41 1.89 -3.40
N LYS A 96 22.59 1.85 -2.79
CA LYS A 96 23.04 2.83 -1.79
C LYS A 96 23.30 4.21 -2.43
N GLY A 97 23.20 5.28 -1.63
CA GLY A 97 23.58 6.64 -2.04
C GLY A 97 22.48 7.43 -2.77
N MET A 98 21.26 6.91 -2.84
CA MET A 98 20.10 7.63 -3.38
C MET A 98 19.58 8.69 -2.39
N ARG A 99 18.63 9.52 -2.84
CA ARG A 99 17.97 10.52 -1.98
C ARG A 99 17.33 9.82 -0.77
N LYS A 100 17.54 10.37 0.44
CA LYS A 100 17.03 9.78 1.70
C LYS A 100 15.54 9.48 1.68
N SER A 101 14.74 10.33 1.04
CA SER A 101 13.29 10.17 0.90
C SER A 101 12.89 8.89 0.16
N LEU A 102 13.77 8.33 -0.67
CA LEU A 102 13.52 7.08 -1.40
C LEU A 102 13.68 5.82 -0.53
N TYR A 103 14.25 5.92 0.68
CA TYR A 103 14.40 4.78 1.59
C TYR A 103 13.36 4.77 2.71
N LEU A 104 12.42 5.72 2.70
CA LEU A 104 11.39 5.83 3.72
C LEU A 104 10.30 4.79 3.44
N LYS A 105 10.12 3.84 4.38
CA LYS A 105 9.10 2.80 4.27
C LYS A 105 7.76 3.36 4.72
N ASP A 106 6.92 3.76 3.77
CA ASP A 106 5.54 4.15 4.03
C ASP A 106 4.69 2.94 4.47
N ASP A 107 3.84 3.16 5.47
CA ASP A 107 2.76 2.26 5.89
C ASP A 107 1.71 3.09 6.65
N ASP A 108 1.49 4.32 6.18
CA ASP A 108 0.60 5.30 6.81
C ASP A 108 -0.78 5.26 6.15
N TYR A 109 -1.80 4.82 6.91
CA TYR A 109 -3.17 4.66 6.40
C TYR A 109 -3.74 5.96 5.84
N ARG A 110 -3.25 7.12 6.29
CA ARG A 110 -3.66 8.44 5.78
C ARG A 110 -3.22 8.64 4.34
N LEU A 111 -2.00 8.23 4.00
CA LEU A 111 -1.52 8.25 2.62
C LEU A 111 -2.20 7.16 1.79
N GLY A 112 -2.57 6.04 2.41
CA GLY A 112 -3.39 5.03 1.78
C GLY A 112 -4.73 5.58 1.30
N PHE A 113 -5.43 6.32 2.16
CA PHE A 113 -6.67 7.03 1.79
C PHE A 113 -6.43 8.14 0.75
N LEU A 114 -5.41 9.00 0.94
CA LEU A 114 -5.20 10.17 0.08
C LEU A 114 -4.71 9.82 -1.33
N TYR A 115 -3.90 8.77 -1.47
CA TYR A 115 -3.19 8.47 -2.72
C TYR A 115 -3.34 7.04 -3.22
N GLY A 116 -4.04 6.18 -2.48
CA GLY A 116 -4.16 4.76 -2.84
C GLY A 116 -2.92 3.93 -2.52
N ASN A 117 -2.07 4.39 -1.60
CA ASN A 117 -0.91 3.62 -1.13
C ASN A 117 -1.37 2.41 -0.31
N PHE A 118 -0.79 1.24 -0.58
CA PHE A 118 -1.15 0.04 0.16
C PHE A 118 -0.50 0.01 1.54
N VAL A 119 -1.32 -0.19 2.57
CA VAL A 119 -0.87 -0.37 3.96
C VAL A 119 -1.10 -1.80 4.43
N THR A 120 -0.29 -2.26 5.38
CA THR A 120 -0.34 -3.62 5.91
C THR A 120 -1.24 -3.76 7.14
N LEU A 121 -1.72 -2.64 7.71
CA LEU A 121 -2.54 -2.60 8.93
C LEU A 121 -1.86 -3.19 10.19
N THR A 122 -0.55 -3.42 10.17
CA THR A 122 0.19 -3.96 11.32
C THR A 122 0.58 -2.91 12.36
N ASN A 123 0.27 -1.64 12.11
CA ASN A 123 0.66 -0.48 12.93
C ASN A 123 -0.52 0.45 13.27
N LEU A 124 -1.77 0.00 13.06
CA LEU A 124 -2.97 0.76 13.47
C LEU A 124 -3.19 0.66 14.98
N THR A 125 -3.39 1.80 15.63
CA THR A 125 -3.83 1.88 17.03
C THR A 125 -5.36 1.98 17.13
N GLU A 126 -5.90 1.85 18.34
CA GLU A 126 -7.35 2.01 18.54
C GLU A 126 -7.82 3.45 18.26
N ASP A 127 -6.99 4.46 18.56
CA ASP A 127 -7.25 5.85 18.19
C ASP A 127 -7.32 6.03 16.66
N ASP A 128 -6.54 5.27 15.90
CA ASP A 128 -6.62 5.29 14.44
C ASP A 128 -7.91 4.68 13.93
N TRP A 129 -8.34 3.57 14.52
CA TRP A 129 -9.62 2.95 14.19
C TRP A 129 -10.80 3.88 14.50
N GLN A 130 -10.76 4.55 15.65
CA GLN A 130 -11.75 5.57 16.01
C GLN A 130 -11.74 6.71 14.99
N ARG A 131 -10.57 7.19 14.60
CA ARG A 131 -10.46 8.26 13.60
C ARG A 131 -10.99 7.84 12.23
N ILE A 132 -10.64 6.64 11.76
CA ILE A 132 -11.15 6.07 10.51
C ILE A 132 -12.67 6.04 10.51
N ALA A 133 -13.27 5.62 11.63
CA ALA A 133 -14.72 5.60 11.81
C ALA A 133 -15.33 7.02 11.80
N GLU A 134 -14.79 7.93 12.61
CA GLU A 134 -15.29 9.31 12.75
C GLU A 134 -15.23 10.10 11.45
N GLN A 135 -14.16 9.92 10.67
CA GLN A 135 -13.93 10.67 9.43
C GLN A 135 -14.33 9.88 8.17
N HIS A 136 -14.87 8.67 8.35
CA HIS A 136 -15.29 7.76 7.28
C HIS A 136 -14.25 7.63 6.15
N LEU A 137 -13.01 7.25 6.52
CA LEU A 137 -11.89 7.19 5.59
C LEU A 137 -12.02 6.00 4.63
N SER A 138 -12.75 6.22 3.53
CA SER A 138 -13.08 5.21 2.52
C SER A 138 -12.75 5.71 1.11
N PRO A 139 -12.17 4.87 0.23
CA PRO A 139 -11.78 3.49 0.47
C PRO A 139 -10.38 3.35 1.08
N MET A 140 -10.09 2.17 1.65
CA MET A 140 -8.79 1.80 2.20
C MET A 140 -8.06 0.79 1.31
N TYR A 141 -6.74 0.98 1.15
CA TYR A 141 -5.90 0.12 0.29
C TYR A 141 -5.00 -0.76 1.15
N VAL A 142 -5.19 -2.07 1.10
CA VAL A 142 -4.62 -3.02 2.06
C VAL A 142 -3.76 -4.09 1.39
N SER A 143 -2.49 -4.18 1.77
CA SER A 143 -1.58 -5.24 1.35
C SER A 143 -1.75 -6.49 2.23
N ILE A 144 -2.40 -7.50 1.67
CA ILE A 144 -2.80 -8.73 2.37
C ILE A 144 -1.67 -9.75 2.38
N HIS A 145 -1.07 -10.01 1.20
CA HIS A 145 -0.10 -11.08 0.91
C HIS A 145 -0.60 -12.52 1.13
N ALA A 146 -1.25 -12.79 2.26
CA ALA A 146 -1.95 -14.04 2.56
C ALA A 146 -3.00 -13.76 3.64
N THR A 147 -4.13 -14.45 3.59
CA THR A 147 -5.16 -14.38 4.65
C THR A 147 -4.87 -15.30 5.83
N ASP A 148 -4.20 -16.44 5.59
CA ASP A 148 -3.68 -17.30 6.65
C ASP A 148 -2.64 -16.53 7.48
N ARG A 149 -2.92 -16.39 8.78
CA ARG A 149 -2.12 -15.58 9.72
C ARG A 149 -0.67 -16.03 9.77
N ALA A 150 -0.43 -17.34 9.76
CA ALA A 150 0.91 -17.89 9.87
C ALA A 150 1.74 -17.63 8.60
N THR A 151 1.15 -17.82 7.41
CA THR A 151 1.79 -17.50 6.15
C THR A 151 2.02 -15.99 6.00
N ARG A 152 1.05 -15.18 6.43
CA ARG A 152 1.16 -13.72 6.45
C ARG A 152 2.31 -13.24 7.35
N ALA A 153 2.48 -13.83 8.52
CA ALA A 153 3.60 -13.56 9.43
C ALA A 153 4.96 -13.78 8.75
N VAL A 154 5.10 -14.88 7.99
CA VAL A 154 6.31 -15.19 7.23
C VAL A 154 6.55 -14.16 6.12
N LEU A 155 5.51 -13.83 5.35
CA LEU A 155 5.62 -12.86 4.24
C LEU A 155 5.92 -11.43 4.73
N LEU A 156 5.42 -11.06 5.91
CA LEU A 156 5.71 -9.77 6.54
C LEU A 156 7.01 -9.76 7.37
N GLY A 157 7.62 -10.92 7.61
CA GLY A 157 8.80 -11.03 8.48
C GLY A 157 8.52 -10.56 9.91
N LYS A 158 7.31 -10.80 10.43
CA LYS A 158 6.83 -10.33 11.74
C LYS A 158 5.96 -11.41 12.38
N ALA A 159 6.26 -11.80 13.63
CA ALA A 159 5.50 -12.85 14.34
C ALA A 159 4.13 -12.36 14.80
N ASP A 160 4.11 -11.16 15.39
CA ASP A 160 2.90 -10.53 15.89
C ASP A 160 2.18 -9.79 14.76
N VAL A 161 1.44 -10.54 13.96
CA VAL A 161 0.56 -9.98 12.92
C VAL A 161 -0.90 -10.14 13.35
N PRO A 162 -1.72 -9.08 13.29
CA PRO A 162 -3.15 -9.18 13.53
C PRO A 162 -3.85 -10.01 12.44
N ASP A 163 -5.03 -10.54 12.76
CA ASP A 163 -5.89 -11.20 11.78
C ASP A 163 -6.44 -10.15 10.81
N VAL A 164 -5.98 -10.22 9.55
CA VAL A 164 -6.33 -9.25 8.54
C VAL A 164 -7.79 -9.35 8.09
N LEU A 165 -8.40 -10.54 8.16
CA LEU A 165 -9.82 -10.73 7.83
C LEU A 165 -10.70 -10.11 8.91
N GLU A 166 -10.31 -10.21 10.19
CA GLU A 166 -10.99 -9.50 11.28
C GLU A 166 -10.92 -7.98 11.09
N GLN A 167 -9.74 -7.45 10.73
CA GLN A 167 -9.59 -6.03 10.42
C GLN A 167 -10.45 -5.59 9.23
N ILE A 168 -10.57 -6.39 8.17
CA ILE A 168 -11.46 -6.10 7.03
C ILE A 168 -12.93 -6.15 7.43
N ARG A 169 -13.35 -7.12 8.26
CA ARG A 169 -14.72 -7.15 8.78
C ARG A 169 -15.03 -5.90 9.61
N ARG A 170 -14.08 -5.44 10.43
CA ARG A 170 -14.19 -4.18 11.16
C ARG A 170 -14.36 -2.98 10.23
N PHE A 171 -13.61 -2.90 9.12
CA PHE A 171 -13.86 -1.87 8.09
C PHE A 171 -15.29 -1.95 7.55
N GLY A 172 -15.79 -3.16 7.26
CA GLY A 172 -17.15 -3.38 6.79
C GLY A 172 -18.23 -2.92 7.76
N GLU A 173 -18.04 -3.17 9.06
CA GLU A 173 -18.94 -2.68 10.12
C GLU A 173 -18.98 -1.14 10.20
N LEU A 174 -17.89 -0.48 9.81
CA LEU A 174 -17.77 0.97 9.72
C LEU A 174 -18.23 1.54 8.36
N GLY A 175 -18.68 0.70 7.43
CA GLY A 175 -19.06 1.09 6.07
C GLY A 175 -17.88 1.51 5.18
N ILE A 176 -16.66 1.09 5.53
CA ILE A 176 -15.44 1.41 4.78
C ILE A 176 -15.19 0.35 3.72
N GLU A 177 -15.03 0.78 2.48
CA GLU A 177 -14.68 -0.08 1.35
C GLU A 177 -13.17 -0.36 1.31
N VAL A 178 -12.79 -1.53 0.82
CA VAL A 178 -11.40 -2.01 0.83
C VAL A 178 -10.95 -2.50 -0.54
N HIS A 179 -9.83 -1.96 -1.00
CA HIS A 179 -9.07 -2.44 -2.15
C HIS A 179 -7.87 -3.25 -1.66
N THR A 180 -7.73 -4.49 -2.09
CA THR A 180 -6.68 -5.40 -1.56
C THR A 180 -5.59 -5.71 -2.59
N GLN A 181 -4.38 -5.96 -2.10
CA GLN A 181 -3.25 -6.42 -2.91
C GLN A 181 -2.63 -7.68 -2.30
N ILE A 182 -2.27 -8.63 -3.16
CA ILE A 182 -1.48 -9.82 -2.83
C ILE A 182 -0.20 -9.76 -3.67
N VAL A 183 0.95 -9.62 -3.00
CA VAL A 183 2.25 -9.90 -3.63
C VAL A 183 2.46 -11.41 -3.61
N ALA A 184 2.39 -12.05 -4.77
CA ALA A 184 2.61 -13.46 -4.96
C ALA A 184 4.10 -13.77 -5.08
N LEU A 185 4.54 -14.85 -4.47
CA LEU A 185 5.90 -15.36 -4.50
C LEU A 185 5.88 -16.83 -4.97
N PRO A 186 6.76 -17.21 -5.92
CA PRO A 186 6.78 -18.56 -6.46
C PRO A 186 7.03 -19.63 -5.40
N GLY A 187 6.12 -20.61 -5.30
CA GLY A 187 6.23 -21.74 -4.38
C GLY A 187 5.95 -21.41 -2.91
N ILE A 188 5.40 -20.23 -2.61
CA ILE A 188 5.11 -19.79 -1.24
C ILE A 188 3.62 -19.51 -1.10
N ASN A 189 3.11 -18.51 -1.82
CA ASN A 189 1.71 -18.08 -1.73
C ASN A 189 1.02 -17.93 -3.09
N ASP A 190 1.51 -18.61 -4.13
CA ASP A 190 1.02 -18.54 -5.51
C ASP A 190 0.12 -19.72 -5.92
N THR A 191 -0.17 -20.63 -4.99
CA THR A 191 -0.98 -21.85 -5.25
C THR A 191 -2.14 -21.97 -4.25
N ALA A 192 -2.11 -22.93 -3.32
CA ALA A 192 -3.20 -23.20 -2.38
C ALA A 192 -3.52 -21.98 -1.49
N VAL A 193 -2.48 -21.28 -1.02
CA VAL A 193 -2.63 -20.04 -0.23
C VAL A 193 -3.27 -18.93 -1.06
N LEU A 194 -2.95 -18.83 -2.35
CA LEU A 194 -3.56 -17.84 -3.25
C LEU A 194 -5.06 -18.12 -3.41
N HIS A 195 -5.41 -19.38 -3.66
CA HIS A 195 -6.80 -19.83 -3.78
C HIS A 195 -7.58 -19.53 -2.49
N GLU A 196 -7.03 -19.88 -1.33
CA GLU A 196 -7.62 -19.57 -0.02
C GLU A 196 -7.83 -18.06 0.17
N SER A 197 -6.79 -17.27 -0.11
CA SER A 197 -6.83 -15.81 0.06
C SER A 197 -7.88 -15.16 -0.84
N ILE A 198 -7.93 -15.54 -2.12
CA ILE A 198 -8.94 -15.01 -3.07
C ILE A 198 -10.34 -15.39 -2.60
N SER A 199 -10.57 -16.66 -2.21
CA SER A 199 -11.88 -17.12 -1.75
C SER A 199 -12.36 -16.39 -0.49
N GLN A 200 -11.48 -16.24 0.51
CA GLN A 200 -11.83 -15.60 1.78
C GLN A 200 -12.04 -14.08 1.63
N LEU A 201 -11.24 -13.41 0.80
CA LEU A 201 -11.44 -11.99 0.50
C LEU A 201 -12.73 -11.76 -0.31
N ALA A 202 -13.02 -12.63 -1.28
CA ALA A 202 -14.26 -12.53 -2.07
C ALA A 202 -15.52 -12.75 -1.22
N ALA A 203 -15.44 -13.59 -0.19
CA ALA A 203 -16.53 -13.78 0.77
C ALA A 203 -16.85 -12.52 1.60
N LEU A 204 -15.97 -11.51 1.58
CA LEU A 204 -16.18 -10.22 2.22
C LEU A 204 -16.71 -9.15 1.26
N TYR A 205 -17.09 -9.50 0.02
CA TYR A 205 -17.84 -8.58 -0.85
C TYR A 205 -19.20 -8.21 -0.21
N PRO A 206 -19.65 -6.94 -0.24
CA PRO A 206 -19.09 -5.80 -0.96
C PRO A 206 -18.08 -4.95 -0.15
N VAL A 207 -17.62 -5.38 1.02
CA VAL A 207 -16.58 -4.64 1.75
C VAL A 207 -15.27 -4.66 0.96
N VAL A 208 -14.87 -5.83 0.47
CA VAL A 208 -13.74 -5.95 -0.47
C VAL A 208 -14.23 -5.65 -1.88
N GLN A 209 -13.77 -4.53 -2.42
CA GLN A 209 -14.13 -4.05 -3.76
C GLN A 209 -13.22 -4.62 -4.85
N THR A 210 -11.96 -4.92 -4.53
CA THR A 210 -10.98 -5.48 -5.50
C THR A 210 -9.88 -6.29 -4.82
N ILE A 211 -9.28 -7.22 -5.58
CA ILE A 211 -8.13 -8.03 -5.22
C ILE A 211 -7.11 -7.97 -6.36
N ALA A 212 -6.06 -7.16 -6.21
CA ALA A 212 -4.94 -7.15 -7.15
C ALA A 212 -3.91 -8.22 -6.76
N VAL A 213 -3.49 -9.04 -7.71
CA VAL A 213 -2.40 -10.02 -7.51
C VAL A 213 -1.21 -9.58 -8.34
N VAL A 214 -0.09 -9.31 -7.68
CA VAL A 214 1.14 -8.80 -8.31
C VAL A 214 2.30 -9.78 -8.09
N PRO A 215 3.19 -10.01 -9.07
CA PRO A 215 4.35 -10.86 -8.86
C PRO A 215 5.38 -10.15 -7.95
N VAL A 216 6.19 -10.94 -7.26
CA VAL A 216 7.31 -10.40 -6.49
C VAL A 216 8.34 -9.70 -7.39
N GLY A 217 8.57 -8.41 -7.13
CA GLY A 217 9.63 -7.63 -7.77
C GLY A 217 10.97 -7.75 -7.04
N LEU A 218 12.02 -8.21 -7.76
CA LEU A 218 13.38 -8.31 -7.22
C LEU A 218 14.35 -7.45 -8.04
N THR A 219 15.18 -6.65 -7.38
CA THR A 219 16.13 -5.76 -8.08
C THR A 219 17.48 -6.44 -8.28
N LYS A 220 18.26 -6.00 -9.29
CA LYS A 220 19.67 -6.42 -9.46
C LYS A 220 20.60 -5.98 -8.31
N TYR A 221 20.18 -4.97 -7.55
CA TYR A 221 20.92 -4.44 -6.40
C TYR A 221 20.65 -5.20 -5.11
N ARG A 222 19.69 -6.13 -5.16
CA ARG A 222 19.47 -7.12 -4.11
C ARG A 222 20.75 -7.96 -3.93
N PHE A 223 21.53 -7.57 -2.92
CA PHE A 223 22.64 -8.32 -2.31
C PHE A 223 23.94 -8.42 -3.13
N ASP A 224 24.65 -7.30 -3.19
CA ASP A 224 26.08 -7.26 -3.46
C ASP A 224 26.88 -7.86 -2.29
N GLY A 225 27.48 -9.04 -2.48
CA GLY A 225 28.54 -9.59 -1.62
C GLY A 225 28.17 -10.48 -0.41
N LYS A 226 26.96 -10.41 0.17
CA LYS A 226 26.53 -11.30 1.28
C LYS A 226 25.05 -11.68 1.13
N ARG A 227 24.78 -12.72 0.35
CA ARG A 227 23.42 -13.05 -0.11
C ARG A 227 22.70 -13.98 0.87
N PRO A 228 21.61 -13.54 1.50
CA PRO A 228 20.62 -14.48 1.98
C PRO A 228 19.92 -15.16 0.80
N GLN A 229 20.10 -16.48 0.67
CA GLN A 229 19.53 -17.29 -0.42
C GLN A 229 18.07 -17.69 -0.20
N SER A 230 17.51 -17.37 0.97
CA SER A 230 16.17 -17.78 1.38
C SER A 230 15.41 -16.69 2.12
N ILE A 231 14.10 -16.90 2.30
CA ILE A 231 13.23 -16.06 3.14
C ILE A 231 13.85 -15.82 4.51
N ARG A 232 14.31 -16.90 5.17
CA ARG A 232 14.91 -16.85 6.50
C ARG A 232 16.13 -15.94 6.55
N ALA A 233 17.02 -16.11 5.58
CA ALA A 233 18.22 -15.31 5.53
C ALA A 233 17.90 -13.84 5.17
N ALA A 234 16.86 -13.56 4.36
CA ALA A 234 16.47 -12.20 3.97
C ALA A 234 15.89 -11.42 5.15
N ILE A 235 15.20 -12.11 6.06
CA ILE A 235 14.70 -11.55 7.32
C ILE A 235 15.87 -11.17 8.24
N HIS A 236 16.92 -12.00 8.33
CA HIS A 236 18.13 -11.68 9.11
C HIS A 236 18.95 -10.49 8.56
N VAL A 237 18.81 -10.12 7.27
CA VAL A 237 19.44 -8.89 6.75
C VAL A 237 18.77 -7.64 7.31
N HIS A 238 17.47 -7.70 7.59
CA HIS A 238 16.78 -6.69 8.39
C HIS A 238 17.09 -6.82 9.89
N GLU A 239 18.22 -7.43 10.26
CA GLU A 239 18.77 -7.55 11.62
C GLU A 239 20.17 -6.97 11.79
N THR A 240 20.78 -6.45 10.71
CA THR A 240 22.14 -5.92 10.75
C THR A 240 22.17 -4.40 10.96
N PRO A 241 23.12 -3.87 11.76
CA PRO A 241 23.33 -2.42 11.94
C PRO A 241 23.67 -1.65 10.67
N GLU A 242 24.01 -2.36 9.59
CA GLU A 242 24.44 -1.83 8.30
C GLU A 242 23.26 -1.36 7.44
N TRP A 243 22.05 -1.83 7.76
CA TRP A 243 20.81 -1.45 7.11
C TRP A 243 20.08 -0.44 8.00
N ILE A 244 20.37 0.84 7.77
CA ILE A 244 19.86 1.97 8.54
C ILE A 244 18.35 2.06 8.33
N ASP A 245 17.60 1.38 9.20
CA ASP A 245 16.24 1.75 9.53
C ASP A 245 16.32 2.82 10.62
N THR A 246 15.67 3.97 10.41
CA THR A 246 15.55 5.00 11.46
C THR A 246 14.67 4.55 12.62
N ASN A 247 13.96 3.41 12.50
CA ASN A 247 13.12 2.77 13.51
C ASN A 247 13.57 1.32 13.82
N TRP A 248 14.89 1.12 13.92
CA TRP A 248 15.49 -0.16 14.25
C TRP A 248 15.04 -0.72 15.62
N GLU A 249 14.10 -1.68 15.62
CA GLU A 249 13.85 -2.60 16.74
C GLU A 249 14.14 -4.06 16.34
N ARG A 250 14.88 -4.77 17.21
CA ARG A 250 15.19 -6.19 17.06
C ARG A 250 13.93 -7.01 17.39
N GLN A 251 13.49 -7.85 16.46
CA GLN A 251 12.30 -8.71 16.65
C GLN A 251 12.78 -10.10 17.07
N PRO A 252 12.38 -10.64 18.23
CA PRO A 252 12.87 -11.92 18.73
C PRO A 252 12.09 -13.06 18.07
N LEU A 253 12.13 -13.16 16.75
CA LEU A 253 11.45 -14.24 16.03
C LEU A 253 12.16 -15.59 16.22
N TRP A 254 13.45 -15.60 16.60
CA TRP A 254 14.27 -16.83 16.55
C TRP A 254 15.22 -17.07 17.73
N ASP A 255 15.41 -16.14 18.66
CA ASP A 255 16.27 -16.39 19.83
C ASP A 255 15.60 -17.35 20.86
N GLU A 256 14.27 -17.42 20.87
CA GLU A 256 13.52 -18.26 21.84
C GLU A 256 13.36 -19.73 21.39
N ALA A 257 13.63 -20.06 20.13
CA ALA A 257 13.61 -21.44 19.64
C ALA A 257 14.86 -22.25 20.04
N MET A 258 15.87 -21.62 20.65
CA MET A 258 17.18 -22.25 20.93
C MET A 258 17.60 -22.26 22.41
N GLN A 259 16.82 -21.74 23.36
CA GLN A 259 17.20 -21.75 24.78
C GLN A 259 16.15 -22.39 25.68
N LEU A 260 16.47 -23.61 26.13
CA LEU A 260 15.80 -24.28 27.25
C LEU A 260 16.01 -23.47 28.55
N GLN A 261 14.92 -22.87 29.03
CA GLN A 261 14.60 -22.44 30.42
C GLN A 261 15.31 -21.19 31.03
N PRO A 262 14.76 -20.60 32.12
CA PRO A 262 13.43 -20.00 32.21
C PRO A 262 13.49 -18.59 32.85
N ALA A 263 12.94 -17.57 32.20
CA ALA A 263 12.56 -16.34 32.90
C ALA A 263 11.47 -15.59 32.11
N THR A 264 10.23 -15.85 32.50
CA THR A 264 9.04 -14.99 32.37
C THR A 264 9.11 -13.84 31.37
N ARG A 265 8.51 -14.05 30.19
CA ARG A 265 7.84 -13.03 29.35
C ARG A 265 6.81 -13.75 28.46
N GLN A 266 5.82 -12.99 28.01
CA GLN A 266 4.59 -13.40 27.29
C GLN A 266 4.81 -14.48 26.22
N PRO A 267 3.78 -15.30 25.91
CA PRO A 267 4.01 -16.55 25.21
C PRO A 267 4.53 -16.30 23.80
N ALA A 268 5.73 -16.83 23.54
CA ALA A 268 6.20 -17.15 22.21
C ALA A 268 5.09 -17.89 21.45
N VAL A 269 4.86 -17.54 20.19
CA VAL A 269 3.98 -18.28 19.29
C VAL A 269 4.45 -19.74 19.31
N ASP A 270 3.61 -20.65 19.81
CA ASP A 270 3.92 -22.08 19.82
C ASP A 270 4.10 -22.52 18.36
N PRO A 271 5.25 -23.09 17.95
CA PRO A 271 5.40 -23.66 16.62
C PRO A 271 4.32 -24.73 16.28
N ALA A 272 3.66 -25.29 17.30
CA ALA A 272 2.50 -26.16 17.14
C ALA A 272 1.22 -25.41 16.69
N GLU A 273 1.11 -24.10 16.94
CA GLU A 273 0.00 -23.22 16.50
C GLU A 273 0.16 -22.68 15.07
N LEU A 274 1.36 -22.78 14.47
CA LEU A 274 1.56 -22.45 13.06
C LEU A 274 0.80 -23.43 12.16
N GLY A 275 0.02 -22.96 11.19
CA GLY A 275 -0.62 -23.83 10.19
C GLY A 275 0.39 -24.74 9.47
N HIS A 276 -0.05 -25.92 9.01
CA HIS A 276 0.83 -26.93 8.38
C HIS A 276 1.67 -26.36 7.22
N CYS A 277 1.09 -25.50 6.38
CA CYS A 277 1.79 -24.84 5.27
C CYS A 277 2.83 -23.82 5.75
N ALA A 278 2.53 -23.00 6.75
CA ALA A 278 3.49 -22.05 7.31
C ALA A 278 4.69 -22.75 7.95
N ARG A 279 4.47 -23.88 8.66
CA ARG A 279 5.57 -24.72 9.17
C ARG A 279 6.46 -25.25 8.05
N GLN A 280 5.89 -25.66 6.92
CA GLN A 280 6.66 -26.12 5.76
C GLN A 280 7.45 -25.00 5.10
N ILE A 281 6.88 -23.80 4.97
CA ILE A 281 7.57 -22.62 4.40
C ILE A 281 8.72 -22.17 5.30
N VAL A 282 8.55 -22.21 6.62
CA VAL A 282 9.59 -21.87 7.60
C VAL A 282 10.69 -22.94 7.66
N ALA A 283 10.32 -24.21 7.55
CA ALA A 283 11.26 -25.33 7.58
C ALA A 283 12.00 -25.53 6.25
N ALA A 284 11.40 -25.14 5.12
CA ALA A 284 11.99 -25.20 3.80
C ALA A 284 12.74 -23.90 3.50
N ASP A 285 14.00 -24.00 3.12
CA ASP A 285 14.83 -22.87 2.69
C ASP A 285 14.38 -22.40 1.29
N VAL A 286 13.15 -21.87 1.15
CA VAL A 286 12.57 -21.54 -0.16
C VAL A 286 13.35 -20.37 -0.79
N PRO A 287 13.90 -20.55 -2.01
CA PRO A 287 14.69 -19.53 -2.65
C PRO A 287 13.82 -18.36 -3.11
N MET A 288 14.26 -17.15 -2.78
CA MET A 288 13.64 -15.91 -3.27
C MET A 288 14.02 -15.67 -4.73
N ARG A 289 13.07 -15.89 -5.64
CA ARG A 289 13.23 -15.75 -7.10
C ARG A 289 11.98 -15.12 -7.74
N THR A 290 12.12 -14.67 -8.97
CA THR A 290 10.99 -14.21 -9.80
C THR A 290 10.23 -15.40 -10.40
N PHE A 291 9.03 -15.12 -10.90
CA PHE A 291 8.21 -16.08 -11.64
C PHE A 291 8.88 -16.46 -12.97
N THR A 292 8.75 -17.73 -13.34
CA THR A 292 8.93 -18.18 -14.73
C THR A 292 7.68 -17.86 -15.55
N ALA A 293 7.80 -17.81 -16.88
CA ALA A 293 6.65 -17.60 -17.78
C ALA A 293 5.52 -18.62 -17.54
N ALA A 294 5.87 -19.89 -17.32
CA ALA A 294 4.90 -20.95 -17.05
C ALA A 294 4.21 -20.78 -15.69
N GLU A 295 4.91 -20.30 -14.66
CA GLU A 295 4.30 -20.00 -13.35
C GLU A 295 3.39 -18.79 -13.42
N ALA A 296 3.83 -17.71 -14.08
CA ALA A 296 3.02 -16.52 -14.31
C ALA A 296 1.72 -16.86 -15.07
N GLY A 297 1.81 -17.69 -16.11
CA GLY A 297 0.65 -18.19 -16.85
C GLY A 297 -0.33 -18.96 -15.97
N ARG A 298 0.15 -19.79 -15.03
CA ARG A 298 -0.72 -20.53 -14.09
C ARG A 298 -1.45 -19.60 -13.12
N VAL A 299 -0.82 -18.51 -12.69
CA VAL A 299 -1.49 -17.49 -11.85
C VAL A 299 -2.60 -16.80 -12.64
N ILE A 300 -2.36 -16.45 -13.90
CA ILE A 300 -3.39 -15.89 -14.79
C ILE A 300 -4.55 -16.88 -14.96
N ASP A 301 -4.26 -18.15 -15.25
CA ASP A 301 -5.30 -19.18 -15.43
C ASP A 301 -6.14 -19.40 -14.16
N LEU A 302 -5.50 -19.40 -13.00
CA LEU A 302 -6.17 -19.48 -11.71
C LEU A 302 -7.11 -18.27 -11.53
N ILE A 303 -6.61 -17.06 -11.71
CA ILE A 303 -7.41 -15.84 -11.53
C ILE A 303 -8.57 -15.79 -12.54
N ALA A 304 -8.34 -16.14 -13.79
CA ALA A 304 -9.38 -16.16 -14.82
C ALA A 304 -10.55 -17.10 -14.45
N SER A 305 -10.28 -18.22 -13.78
CA SER A 305 -11.33 -19.13 -13.29
C SER A 305 -12.25 -18.48 -12.25
N TYR A 306 -11.68 -17.64 -11.38
CA TYR A 306 -12.42 -16.85 -10.39
C TYR A 306 -13.17 -15.70 -11.02
N GLN A 307 -12.57 -14.96 -11.96
CA GLN A 307 -13.20 -13.85 -12.65
C GLN A 307 -14.51 -14.26 -13.33
N GLN A 308 -14.55 -15.45 -13.94
CA GLN A 308 -15.80 -15.99 -14.52
C GLN A 308 -16.89 -16.25 -13.48
N HIS A 309 -16.53 -16.65 -12.27
CA HIS A 309 -17.48 -16.86 -11.17
C HIS A 309 -17.94 -15.53 -10.59
N PHE A 310 -17.01 -14.64 -10.28
CA PHE A 310 -17.31 -13.33 -9.69
C PHE A 310 -18.11 -12.43 -10.63
N GLN A 311 -17.86 -12.48 -11.95
CA GLN A 311 -18.68 -11.75 -12.90
C GLN A 311 -20.16 -12.18 -12.86
N ARG A 312 -20.42 -13.46 -12.60
CA ARG A 312 -21.79 -13.99 -12.47
C ARG A 312 -22.42 -13.63 -11.13
N ASP A 313 -21.64 -13.68 -10.06
CA ASP A 313 -22.14 -13.57 -8.69
C ASP A 313 -22.22 -12.10 -8.21
N PHE A 314 -21.26 -11.27 -8.61
CA PHE A 314 -21.08 -9.89 -8.15
C PHE A 314 -21.22 -8.85 -9.27
N GLY A 315 -21.27 -9.26 -10.54
CA GLY A 315 -21.28 -8.34 -11.68
C GLY A 315 -19.93 -7.67 -11.97
N THR A 316 -18.88 -8.05 -11.24
CA THR A 316 -17.48 -7.63 -11.41
C THR A 316 -16.56 -8.84 -11.32
N ARG A 317 -15.41 -8.78 -11.98
CA ARG A 317 -14.35 -9.78 -11.94
C ARG A 317 -13.66 -9.86 -10.58
N LEU A 318 -13.73 -8.80 -9.76
CA LEU A 318 -13.24 -8.67 -8.37
C LEU A 318 -11.73 -8.91 -8.14
N VAL A 319 -11.11 -9.89 -8.80
CA VAL A 319 -9.70 -10.25 -8.73
C VAL A 319 -9.00 -10.00 -10.07
N TYR A 320 -7.81 -9.43 -10.05
CA TYR A 320 -7.06 -9.02 -11.24
C TYR A 320 -5.58 -9.38 -11.11
N PRO A 321 -4.97 -10.07 -12.09
CA PRO A 321 -3.51 -10.11 -12.17
C PRO A 321 -3.01 -8.73 -12.62
N SER A 322 -1.92 -8.25 -12.05
CA SER A 322 -1.21 -7.10 -12.63
C SER A 322 -0.73 -7.41 -14.05
N ASP A 323 -0.54 -6.37 -14.84
CA ASP A 323 -0.01 -6.44 -16.20
C ASP A 323 1.34 -7.16 -16.27
N GLU A 324 2.15 -7.09 -15.21
CA GLU A 324 3.44 -7.79 -15.13
C GLU A 324 3.31 -9.31 -15.31
N PHE A 325 2.22 -9.94 -14.86
CA PHE A 325 2.01 -11.37 -15.10
C PHE A 325 1.82 -11.68 -16.59
N TYR A 326 1.10 -10.82 -17.32
CA TYR A 326 0.91 -10.98 -18.76
C TYR A 326 2.22 -10.78 -19.52
N LEU A 327 3.01 -9.78 -19.13
CA LEU A 327 4.35 -9.56 -19.69
C LEU A 327 5.28 -10.76 -19.42
N LEU A 328 5.34 -11.25 -18.19
CA LEU A 328 6.20 -12.37 -17.79
C LEU A 328 5.82 -13.69 -18.49
N SER A 329 4.53 -13.88 -18.77
CA SER A 329 4.01 -15.09 -19.43
C SER A 329 3.95 -14.98 -20.95
N GLU A 330 4.33 -13.82 -21.52
CA GLU A 330 4.20 -13.52 -22.95
C GLU A 330 2.77 -13.71 -23.48
N ARG A 331 1.77 -13.44 -22.62
CA ARG A 331 0.35 -13.48 -22.99
C ARG A 331 -0.13 -12.10 -23.41
N ASP A 332 -1.13 -12.07 -24.28
CA ASP A 332 -1.77 -10.83 -24.70
C ASP A 332 -2.42 -10.12 -23.51
N MET A 333 -2.35 -8.79 -23.51
CA MET A 333 -3.05 -7.96 -22.53
C MET A 333 -4.57 -8.08 -22.74
N PRO A 334 -5.37 -8.25 -21.67
CA PRO A 334 -6.82 -8.20 -21.77
C PRO A 334 -7.32 -6.89 -22.39
N PRO A 335 -8.48 -6.89 -23.06
CA PRO A 335 -9.13 -5.65 -23.49
C PRO A 335 -9.57 -4.81 -22.26
N ALA A 336 -9.76 -3.50 -22.46
CA ALA A 336 -9.99 -2.55 -21.36
C ALA A 336 -11.26 -2.83 -20.53
N ASP A 337 -12.28 -3.44 -21.13
CA ASP A 337 -13.53 -3.83 -20.47
C ASP A 337 -13.36 -5.03 -19.52
N GLU A 338 -12.26 -5.79 -19.62
CA GLU A 338 -11.93 -6.85 -18.67
C GLU A 338 -11.30 -6.34 -17.37
N TYR A 339 -11.06 -5.03 -17.26
CA TYR A 339 -10.50 -4.41 -16.06
C TYR A 339 -11.55 -3.71 -15.18
N ASP A 340 -12.85 -3.79 -15.52
CA ASP A 340 -13.97 -3.20 -14.78
C ASP A 340 -13.76 -1.73 -14.36
N GLY A 341 -13.24 -0.91 -15.28
CA GLY A 341 -12.95 0.50 -15.01
C GLY A 341 -11.58 0.77 -14.37
N MET A 342 -10.70 -0.23 -14.33
CA MET A 342 -9.32 -0.13 -13.82
C MET A 342 -9.22 0.43 -12.39
N PRO A 343 -9.96 -0.13 -11.41
CA PRO A 343 -9.99 0.38 -10.03
C PRO A 343 -8.63 0.28 -9.32
N GLN A 344 -7.70 -0.49 -9.89
CA GLN A 344 -6.35 -0.73 -9.37
C GLN A 344 -5.26 -0.23 -10.33
N TYR A 345 -5.56 0.79 -11.14
CA TYR A 345 -4.65 1.33 -12.16
C TYR A 345 -3.25 1.63 -11.61
N SER A 346 -3.15 2.38 -10.51
CA SER A 346 -1.87 2.75 -9.87
C SER A 346 -1.08 1.56 -9.32
N ASN A 347 -1.70 0.39 -9.23
CA ASN A 347 -1.09 -0.86 -8.78
C ASN A 347 -0.65 -1.76 -9.95
N GLY A 348 -0.54 -1.22 -11.16
CA GLY A 348 -0.09 -1.96 -12.34
C GLY A 348 -1.16 -2.88 -12.93
N VAL A 349 -2.44 -2.61 -12.68
CA VAL A 349 -3.57 -3.35 -13.26
C VAL A 349 -4.23 -2.47 -14.32
N GLY A 350 -3.89 -2.69 -15.60
CA GLY A 350 -4.46 -1.96 -16.74
C GLY A 350 -3.61 -0.82 -17.29
N MET A 351 -2.47 -0.49 -16.67
CA MET A 351 -1.55 0.56 -17.15
C MET A 351 -0.99 0.27 -18.55
N THR A 352 -0.62 -0.98 -18.79
CA THR A 352 -0.09 -1.45 -20.08
C THR A 352 -1.20 -1.44 -21.13
N ARG A 353 -2.41 -1.84 -20.75
CA ARG A 353 -3.59 -1.75 -21.62
C ARG A 353 -3.86 -0.30 -22.02
N ASP A 354 -3.93 0.62 -21.07
CA ASP A 354 -4.13 2.05 -21.36
C ASP A 354 -2.99 2.62 -22.23
N PHE A 355 -1.74 2.24 -21.95
CA PHE A 355 -0.61 2.61 -22.80
C PHE A 355 -0.78 2.12 -24.24
N ILE A 356 -1.14 0.86 -24.46
CA ILE A 356 -1.36 0.31 -25.81
C ILE A 356 -2.52 1.03 -26.51
N ASP A 357 -3.61 1.38 -25.80
CA ASP A 357 -4.74 2.11 -26.38
C ASP A 357 -4.38 3.56 -26.70
N GLY A 358 -3.62 4.21 -25.81
CA GLY A 358 -3.02 5.52 -26.02
C GLY A 358 -2.13 5.52 -27.26
N TRP A 359 -1.23 4.55 -27.36
CA TRP A 359 -0.35 4.40 -28.51
C TRP A 359 -1.12 4.19 -29.81
N ALA A 360 -2.10 3.28 -29.84
CA ALA A 360 -2.92 3.04 -31.03
C ALA A 360 -3.68 4.30 -31.50
N ARG A 361 -4.11 5.16 -30.58
CA ARG A 361 -4.73 6.46 -30.90
C ARG A 361 -3.71 7.46 -31.45
N VAL A 362 -2.53 7.56 -30.82
CA VAL A 362 -1.46 8.48 -31.23
C VAL A 362 -0.88 8.07 -32.58
N GLN A 363 -0.64 6.78 -32.81
CA GLN A 363 -0.06 6.24 -34.03
C GLN A 363 -0.85 6.65 -35.28
N ARG A 364 -2.19 6.74 -35.20
CA ARG A 364 -3.05 7.20 -36.32
C ARG A 364 -2.83 8.67 -36.69
N ARG A 365 -2.25 9.46 -35.78
CA ARG A 365 -1.96 10.89 -35.95
C ARG A 365 -0.49 11.16 -36.22
N LEU A 366 0.37 10.15 -36.10
CA LEU A 366 1.80 10.31 -36.37
C LEU A 366 2.03 10.53 -37.87
N PRO A 367 2.94 11.43 -38.25
CA PRO A 367 3.32 11.56 -39.64
C PRO A 367 4.04 10.29 -40.09
N ALA A 368 3.81 9.87 -41.35
CA ALA A 368 4.47 8.69 -41.92
C ALA A 368 6.02 8.81 -41.93
N ARG A 369 6.52 10.04 -41.92
CA ARG A 369 7.94 10.38 -41.75
C ARG A 369 8.08 11.76 -41.11
N MET A 370 9.13 11.98 -40.33
CA MET A 370 9.49 13.32 -39.89
C MET A 370 10.00 14.15 -41.10
N PRO A 371 9.75 15.47 -41.14
CA PRO A 371 10.22 16.33 -42.24
C PRO A 371 11.74 16.36 -42.39
N ALA A 372 12.46 16.20 -41.28
CA ALA A 372 13.91 16.08 -41.23
C ALA A 372 14.31 15.07 -40.13
N PRO A 373 15.46 14.39 -40.27
CA PRO A 373 16.05 13.62 -39.18
C PRO A 373 16.16 14.51 -37.94
N THR A 374 15.53 14.10 -36.86
CA THR A 374 15.47 14.86 -35.61
C THR A 374 16.03 13.96 -34.51
N GLU A 375 17.11 14.39 -33.87
CA GLU A 375 17.58 13.74 -32.65
C GLU A 375 16.72 14.22 -31.48
N LEU A 376 16.08 13.28 -30.80
CA LEU A 376 15.32 13.53 -29.60
C LEU A 376 16.05 12.85 -28.44
N THR A 377 16.33 13.61 -27.39
CA THR A 377 16.73 13.07 -26.10
C THR A 377 15.45 12.78 -25.32
N LEU A 378 15.21 11.51 -24.99
CA LEU A 378 14.16 11.08 -24.07
C LEU A 378 14.64 11.16 -22.62
#